data_AF-A0A9N7MSE2-F1
#
_entry.id   AF-A0A9N7MSE2-F1
#
_cell.length_a   1.000
_cell.length_b   1.000
_cell.length_c   1.000
_cell.angle_alpha   90.00
_cell.angle_beta   90.00
_cell.angle_gamma   90.00
#
_symmetry.space_group_name_H-M   'P 1'
#
loop_
_entity.id
_entity.type
_entity.pdbx_description
1 polymer ?
#
loop_
_entity_poly.entity_id
_entity_poly.type
_entity_poly.pdbx_seq_one_letter_code
_entity_poly.pdbx_strand_id
1 'polypeptide(L)'
;MRKLCVAAQPRVKVAAVKAEMGEGKDKAAVILAHTLAHKVDLLIVGHRRSLSNAILGSKRGGSRGLDTADNLILNSKCTCVAVQRKGQNAGYLLSSKTYKNFWLLA
;
A
#
# COMPACT_ATOMS: atom_id res chain seq x y z
N MET A 1 -12.22 10.53 -0.65
CA MET A 1 -12.05 9.47 0.38
C MET A 1 -12.65 9.83 1.72
N ARG A 2 -12.18 10.85 2.47
CA ARG A 2 -12.70 11.15 3.83
C ARG A 2 -14.23 11.18 3.94
N LYS A 3 -14.91 11.96 3.11
CA LYS A 3 -16.39 12.06 3.11
C LYS A 3 -17.06 10.69 2.89
N LEU A 4 -16.53 9.88 1.97
CA LEU A 4 -17.05 8.53 1.68
C LEU A 4 -16.86 7.59 2.87
N CYS A 5 -15.71 7.64 3.56
CA CYS A 5 -15.47 6.81 4.75
C CYS A 5 -16.40 7.19 5.90
N VAL A 6 -16.62 8.49 6.13
CA VAL A 6 -17.57 8.97 7.17
C VAL A 6 -18.99 8.51 6.85
N ALA A 7 -19.42 8.61 5.59
CA ALA A 7 -20.73 8.14 5.17
C ALA A 7 -20.89 6.62 5.33
N ALA A 8 -19.85 5.85 4.96
CA ALA A 8 -19.87 4.39 5.04
C ALA A 8 -19.81 3.85 6.47
N GLN A 9 -19.09 4.54 7.38
CA GLN A 9 -18.91 4.14 8.78
C GLN A 9 -19.02 5.36 9.72
N PRO A 10 -20.24 5.85 10.01
CA PRO A 10 -20.45 7.10 10.75
C PRO A 10 -19.91 7.11 12.19
N ARG A 11 -19.77 5.93 12.81
CA ARG A 11 -19.25 5.78 14.17
C ARG A 11 -17.72 5.78 14.24
N VAL A 12 -17.03 5.70 13.09
CA VAL A 12 -15.57 5.68 13.02
C VAL A 12 -15.05 7.10 12.86
N LYS A 13 -14.08 7.49 13.70
CA LYS A 13 -13.39 8.77 13.56
C LYS A 13 -12.47 8.73 12.33
N VAL A 14 -12.73 9.58 11.34
CA VAL A 14 -11.95 9.65 10.10
C VAL A 14 -11.11 10.93 10.04
N ALA A 15 -9.80 10.76 9.98
CA ALA A 15 -8.82 11.82 9.73
C ALA A 15 -8.25 11.71 8.30
N ALA A 16 -7.84 12.83 7.73
CA ALA A 16 -7.05 12.87 6.51
C ALA A 16 -5.77 13.64 6.80
N VAL A 17 -4.63 13.03 6.52
CA VAL A 17 -3.30 13.62 6.71
C VAL A 17 -2.68 13.78 5.33
N LYS A 18 -2.24 15.00 5.01
CA LYS A 18 -1.40 15.25 3.84
C LYS A 18 0.05 15.08 4.29
N ALA A 19 0.74 14.10 3.74
CA ALA A 19 2.16 13.92 3.99
C ALA A 19 2.95 14.80 3.02
N GLU A 20 3.86 15.61 3.54
CA GLU A 20 4.80 16.38 2.71
C GLU A 20 6.01 15.50 2.37
N MET A 21 6.39 15.47 1.09
CA MET A 21 7.63 14.84 0.66
C MET A 21 8.73 15.89 0.70
N GLY A 22 9.59 15.80 1.71
CA GLY A 22 10.83 16.58 1.73
C GLY A 22 11.74 16.18 0.57
N GLU A 23 12.61 17.11 0.14
CA GLU A 23 13.58 16.84 -0.92
C GLU A 23 14.37 15.55 -0.65
N GLY A 24 14.46 14.70 -1.68
CA GLY A 24 15.22 13.44 -1.62
C GLY A 24 14.57 12.29 -0.84
N LYS A 25 13.45 12.49 -0.14
CA LYS A 25 12.78 11.38 0.57
C LYS A 25 11.87 10.59 -0.36
N ASP A 26 12.01 9.27 -0.34
CA ASP A 26 11.08 8.39 -1.04
C ASP A 26 9.73 8.26 -0.29
N LYS A 27 8.69 7.87 -1.04
CA LYS A 27 7.32 7.74 -0.53
C LYS A 27 7.18 6.70 0.59
N ALA A 28 7.92 5.59 0.50
CA ALA A 28 7.82 4.52 1.49
C ALA A 28 8.36 5.00 2.85
N ALA A 29 9.51 5.66 2.85
CA ALA A 29 10.11 6.23 4.05
C ALA A 29 9.18 7.23 4.76
N VAL A 30 8.51 8.10 4.00
CA VAL A 30 7.53 9.06 4.56
C VAL A 30 6.34 8.33 5.19
N ILE A 31 5.79 7.32 4.53
CA ILE A 31 4.66 6.55 5.06
C ILE A 31 5.08 5.79 6.34
N LEU A 32 6.25 5.16 6.35
CA LEU A 32 6.79 4.46 7.53
C LEU A 32 6.99 5.42 8.72
N ALA A 33 7.46 6.64 8.48
CA ALA A 33 7.57 7.64 9.55
C ALA A 33 6.18 8.00 10.13
N HIS A 34 5.16 8.15 9.28
CA HIS A 34 3.80 8.40 9.73
C HIS A 34 3.19 7.23 10.50
N THR A 35 3.44 5.98 10.10
CA THR A 35 2.92 4.83 10.85
C THR A 35 3.48 4.77 12.27
N LEU A 36 4.75 5.12 12.45
CA LEU A 36 5.37 5.24 13.76
C LEU A 36 4.81 6.43 14.56
N ALA A 37 4.76 7.62 13.96
CA ALA A 37 4.31 8.84 14.63
C ALA A 37 2.85 8.76 15.09
N HIS A 38 1.99 8.10 14.32
CA HIS A 38 0.57 7.95 14.61
C HIS A 38 0.21 6.61 15.28
N LYS A 39 1.21 5.78 15.62
CA LYS A 39 1.02 4.45 16.23
C LYS A 39 0.00 3.60 15.47
N VAL A 40 0.18 3.50 14.15
CA VAL A 40 -0.71 2.74 13.28
C VAL A 40 -0.50 1.24 13.49
N ASP A 41 -1.56 0.51 13.86
CA ASP A 41 -1.51 -0.96 14.02
C ASP A 41 -1.66 -1.73 12.70
N LEU A 42 -2.40 -1.18 11.73
CA LEU A 42 -2.67 -1.76 10.41
C LEU A 42 -2.49 -0.74 9.29
N LEU A 43 -1.56 -1.02 8.36
CA LEU A 43 -1.35 -0.25 7.15
C LEU A 43 -1.92 -0.98 5.92
N ILE A 44 -2.88 -0.36 5.26
CA ILE A 44 -3.43 -0.84 3.98
C ILE A 44 -2.91 0.07 2.85
N VAL A 45 -2.26 -0.52 1.85
CA VAL A 45 -1.68 0.22 0.72
C VAL A 45 -2.13 -0.37 -0.62
N GLY A 46 -2.48 0.47 -1.59
CA GLY A 46 -2.77 0.03 -2.94
C GLY A 46 -1.50 -0.38 -3.67
N HIS A 47 -1.45 -1.59 -4.22
CA HIS A 47 -0.37 -2.08 -5.06
C HIS A 47 -0.75 -1.90 -6.52
N ARG A 48 -0.18 -0.87 -7.16
CA ARG A 48 -0.49 -0.53 -8.55
C ARG A 48 0.62 -1.05 -9.46
N ARG A 49 0.33 -2.08 -10.25
CA ARG A 49 1.21 -2.45 -11.36
C ARG A 49 1.07 -1.40 -12.45
N SER A 50 2.12 -0.63 -12.73
CA SER A 50 2.14 0.18 -13.95
C SER A 50 2.28 -0.74 -15.16
N LEU A 51 1.77 -0.32 -16.33
CA LEU A 51 1.92 -1.04 -17.59
C LEU A 51 3.40 -1.25 -17.96
N SER A 52 4.27 -0.31 -17.56
CA SER A 52 5.72 -0.46 -17.70
C SER A 52 6.30 -1.63 -16.90
N ASN A 53 5.73 -1.99 -15.73
CA ASN A 53 6.13 -3.17 -14.96
C ASN A 53 5.44 -4.46 -15.42
N ALA A 54 4.34 -4.36 -16.18
CA ALA A 54 3.59 -5.52 -16.68
C ALA A 54 4.15 -6.06 -18.00
N ILE A 55 4.64 -5.19 -18.89
CA ILE A 55 5.11 -5.56 -20.24
C ILE A 55 6.57 -6.02 -20.23
N LEU A 56 7.43 -5.41 -19.41
CA LEU A 56 8.86 -5.71 -19.40
C LEU A 56 9.26 -6.90 -18.53
N GLY A 57 8.30 -7.51 -17.82
CA GLY A 57 8.56 -8.47 -16.76
C GLY A 57 9.38 -7.83 -15.62
N SER A 58 9.34 -8.43 -14.44
CA SER A 58 10.33 -8.10 -13.41
C SER A 58 11.70 -8.57 -13.90
N LYS A 59 12.38 -7.78 -14.73
CA LYS A 59 13.77 -8.03 -15.12
C LYS A 59 14.59 -8.06 -13.83
N ARG A 60 14.93 -9.27 -13.39
CA ARG A 60 16.01 -9.54 -12.45
C ARG A 60 17.28 -8.91 -13.04
N GLY A 61 17.67 -7.72 -12.56
CA GLY A 61 18.96 -7.13 -12.93
C GLY A 61 18.94 -5.72 -13.53
N GLY A 62 18.01 -4.84 -13.16
CA GLY A 62 18.09 -3.42 -13.52
C GLY A 62 17.69 -2.53 -12.35
N SER A 63 18.59 -1.64 -11.92
CA SER A 63 18.49 -0.73 -10.79
C SER A 63 17.31 0.27 -10.87
N ARG A 64 16.09 -0.14 -10.49
CA ARG A 64 14.98 0.78 -10.16
C ARG A 64 14.17 0.21 -9.00
N GLY A 65 14.01 1.03 -7.95
CA GLY A 65 13.64 0.64 -6.60
C GLY A 65 12.42 -0.28 -6.45
N LEU A 66 12.46 -1.05 -5.36
CA LEU A 66 11.36 -1.86 -4.85
C LEU A 66 10.02 -1.10 -4.95
N ASP A 67 8.95 -1.77 -5.42
CA ASP A 67 7.61 -1.19 -5.42
C ASP A 67 7.29 -0.62 -4.04
N THR A 68 6.67 0.56 -3.96
CA THR A 68 6.41 1.21 -2.67
C THR A 68 5.62 0.28 -1.74
N ALA A 69 4.67 -0.50 -2.25
CA ALA A 69 3.92 -1.45 -1.44
C ALA A 69 4.80 -2.59 -0.93
N ASP A 70 5.68 -3.13 -1.77
CA ASP A 70 6.64 -4.17 -1.36
C ASP A 70 7.63 -3.65 -0.30
N ASN A 71 8.12 -2.41 -0.46
CA ASN A 71 8.98 -1.76 0.54
C ASN A 71 8.27 -1.61 1.88
N LEU A 72 7.02 -1.14 1.85
CA LEU A 72 6.21 -1.00 3.05
C LEU A 72 5.96 -2.34 3.73
N ILE A 73 5.64 -3.41 2.99
CA ILE A 73 5.45 -4.75 3.56
C ILE A 73 6.72 -5.26 4.25
N LEU A 74 7.89 -5.03 3.66
CA LEU A 74 9.14 -5.54 4.21
C LEU A 74 9.55 -4.78 5.48
N ASN A 75 9.40 -3.44 5.46
CA ASN A 75 9.97 -2.54 6.45
C ASN A 75 8.99 -2.03 7.51
N SER A 76 7.67 -2.29 7.39
CA SER A 76 6.70 -1.88 8.40
C SER A 76 6.93 -2.61 9.73
N LYS A 77 6.80 -1.87 10.84
CA LYS A 77 6.73 -2.47 12.18
C LYS A 77 5.32 -2.98 12.52
N CYS A 78 4.30 -2.42 11.89
CA CYS A 78 2.92 -2.82 12.03
C CYS A 78 2.51 -3.84 10.96
N THR A 79 1.31 -4.42 11.11
CA THR A 79 0.74 -5.29 10.08
C THR A 79 0.52 -4.47 8.81
N CYS A 80 1.16 -4.87 7.71
CA CYS A 80 1.01 -4.21 6.42
C CYS A 80 0.40 -5.15 5.38
N VAL A 81 -0.61 -4.66 4.68
CA VAL A 81 -1.33 -5.37 3.64
C VAL A 81 -1.37 -4.52 2.37
N ALA A 82 -0.79 -5.05 1.31
CA ALA A 82 -0.90 -4.49 -0.03
C ALA A 82 -2.11 -5.09 -0.76
N VAL A 83 -2.90 -4.22 -1.39
CA VAL A 83 -4.15 -4.57 -2.08
C VAL A 83 -3.99 -4.30 -3.57
N GLN A 84 -4.13 -5.33 -4.40
CA GLN A 84 -4.10 -5.22 -5.85
C GLN A 84 -5.45 -5.64 -6.44
N ARG A 85 -6.02 -4.84 -7.36
CA ARG A 85 -7.22 -5.24 -8.09
C ARG A 85 -6.92 -6.40 -9.05
N LYS A 86 -7.74 -7.45 -9.03
CA LYS A 86 -7.66 -8.60 -9.94
C LYS A 86 -8.73 -8.43 -11.02
N GLY A 87 -8.33 -8.01 -12.22
CA GLY A 87 -9.27 -7.78 -13.33
C GLY A 87 -10.32 -6.70 -13.03
N GLN A 88 -11.40 -6.68 -13.81
CA GLN A 88 -12.55 -5.79 -13.54
C GLN A 88 -13.53 -6.42 -12.53
N ASN A 89 -13.75 -7.73 -12.63
CA ASN A 89 -14.78 -8.45 -11.87
C ASN A 89 -14.24 -9.58 -10.98
N ALA A 90 -12.92 -9.68 -10.77
CA ALA A 90 -12.31 -10.79 -10.02
C ALA A 90 -11.81 -10.39 -8.62
N GLY A 91 -12.32 -9.29 -8.06
CA GLY A 91 -12.02 -8.86 -6.69
C GLY A 91 -10.60 -8.35 -6.49
N TYR A 92 -9.99 -8.69 -5.34
CA TYR A 92 -8.70 -8.16 -4.92
C TYR A 92 -7.73 -9.26 -4.47
N LEU A 93 -6.46 -9.11 -4.85
CA LEU A 93 -5.35 -9.88 -4.30
C LEU A 93 -4.73 -9.10 -3.14
N LEU A 94 -4.52 -9.81 -2.04
CA LEU A 94 -3.83 -9.29 -0.88
C LEU A 94 -2.41 -9.87 -0.79
N SER A 95 -1.49 -9.04 -0.33
CA SER A 95 -0.13 -9.45 0.02
C SER A 95 0.25 -8.84 1.36
N SER A 96 0.93 -9.61 2.19
CA SER A 96 1.51 -9.22 3.46
C SER A 96 2.94 -9.78 3.55
N LYS A 97 3.59 -9.61 4.70
CA LYS A 97 4.95 -10.12 4.91
C LYS A 97 5.03 -11.65 4.79
N THR A 98 4.01 -12.35 5.25
CA THR A 98 3.98 -13.82 5.29
C THR A 98 3.27 -14.43 4.08
N TYR A 99 2.23 -13.78 3.57
CA TYR A 99 1.39 -14.33 2.51
C TYR A 99 1.40 -13.42 1.30
N LYS A 100 1.63 -13.97 0.11
CA LYS A 100 1.61 -13.20 -1.14
C LYS A 100 0.46 -13.64 -2.03
N ASN A 101 -0.17 -12.68 -2.69
CA ASN A 101 -1.20 -12.88 -3.71
C ASN A 101 -2.34 -13.80 -3.25
N PHE A 102 -2.72 -13.77 -1.98
CA PHE A 102 -3.87 -14.54 -1.53
C PHE A 102 -5.15 -13.81 -1.94
N TRP A 103 -6.10 -14.57 -2.48
CA TRP A 103 -7.34 -14.03 -3.03
C TRP A 103 -8.41 -14.06 -1.93
N LEU A 104 -8.94 -12.90 -1.56
CA LEU A 104 -10.20 -12.83 -0.84
C LEU A 104 -11.32 -12.81 -1.87
N LEU A 105 -12.19 -13.82 -1.83
CA LEU A 105 -13.51 -13.74 -2.45
C LEU A 105 -14.25 -12.57 -1.75
N ALA A 106 -14.49 -11.50 -2.50
CA ALA A 106 -15.28 -10.36 -2.07
C ALA A 106 -16.65 -10.44 -2.74
#